data_AF-A0A4R4S355-F1
#
_entry.id   AF-A0A4R4S355-F1
#
_cell.length_a   1.000
_cell.length_b   1.000
_cell.length_c   1.000
_cell.angle_alpha   90.00
_cell.angle_beta   90.00
_cell.angle_gamma   90.00
#
_symmetry.space_group_name_H-M   'P 1'
#
loop_
_entity.id
_entity.type
_entity.pdbx_description
1 polymer ?
#
loop_
_entity_poly.entity_id
_entity_poly.type
_entity_poly.pdbx_seq_one_letter_code
_entity_poly.pdbx_strand_id
1 'polypeptide(L)'
;MFLHLTAAANAPRIRRSGIRAGDHGPGGERGVYCFPVLRSYTLTHQWLRELARFGGRGRLVAVHVRLDDDEHVLVGRYADRTRSTVPTAEAVRRIAALDDPRGWEVFVPRAVRPREVHRIRAAPQVVGWRYKPDAHGVRPCTCFGCRVRGEYGARRLRERSPHPQDGPPPPARGLLADVAAAGDPGDPAVLREALHWFGIRRRGPLPQLTHLAAHPHPG
;
A
#
# COMPACT_ATOMS: atom_id res chain seq x y z
N MET A 1 -9.69 -11.77 18.13
CA MET A 1 -10.72 -11.31 17.15
C MET A 1 -10.17 -10.14 16.37
N PHE A 2 -10.22 -10.21 15.04
CA PHE A 2 -9.59 -9.24 14.13
C PHE A 2 -10.60 -8.68 13.13
N LEU A 3 -10.18 -7.64 12.41
CA LEU A 3 -10.89 -6.97 11.34
C LEU A 3 -10.04 -7.00 10.05
N HIS A 4 -10.63 -7.46 8.95
CA HIS A 4 -10.15 -7.22 7.60
C HIS A 4 -11.08 -6.24 6.88
N LEU A 5 -10.51 -5.32 6.09
CA LEU A 5 -11.26 -4.32 5.32
C LEU A 5 -11.20 -4.63 3.83
N THR A 6 -12.36 -4.65 3.17
CA THR A 6 -12.44 -4.98 1.74
C THR A 6 -13.64 -4.33 1.06
N ALA A 7 -13.69 -4.34 -0.27
CA ALA A 7 -14.84 -3.82 -1.03
C ALA A 7 -16.11 -4.65 -0.79
N ALA A 8 -17.27 -4.00 -0.67
CA ALA A 8 -18.55 -4.67 -0.43
C ALA A 8 -18.88 -5.79 -1.45
N ALA A 9 -18.43 -5.65 -2.69
CA ALA A 9 -18.57 -6.68 -3.73
C ALA A 9 -17.92 -8.03 -3.38
N ASN A 10 -16.91 -8.06 -2.50
CA ASN A 10 -16.33 -9.31 -2.00
C ASN A 10 -17.21 -10.02 -0.96
N ALA A 11 -18.16 -9.34 -0.31
CA ALA A 11 -18.90 -9.90 0.83
C ALA A 11 -19.68 -11.20 0.50
N PRO A 12 -20.39 -11.32 -0.65
CA PRO A 12 -21.07 -12.57 -1.00
C PRO A 12 -20.10 -13.74 -1.24
N ARG A 13 -18.90 -13.45 -1.78
CA ARG A 13 -17.83 -14.46 -1.95
C ARG A 13 -17.25 -14.88 -0.60
N ILE A 14 -16.93 -13.91 0.27
CA ILE A 14 -16.32 -14.16 1.58
C ILE A 14 -17.24 -14.98 2.49
N ARG A 15 -18.56 -14.79 2.43
CA ARG A 15 -19.52 -15.65 3.15
C ARG A 15 -19.48 -17.12 2.70
N ARG A 16 -19.12 -17.41 1.45
CA ARG A 16 -19.09 -18.78 0.90
C ARG A 16 -17.72 -19.46 1.00
N SER A 17 -16.64 -18.72 0.71
CA SER A 17 -15.28 -19.29 0.60
C SER A 17 -14.22 -18.57 1.43
N GLY A 18 -14.63 -17.70 2.36
CA GLY A 18 -13.73 -16.99 3.26
C GLY A 18 -12.87 -15.93 2.56
N ILE A 19 -11.83 -15.47 3.25
CA ILE A 19 -10.88 -14.51 2.70
C ILE A 19 -9.72 -15.30 2.10
N ARG A 20 -9.62 -15.31 0.77
CA ARG A 20 -8.45 -15.86 0.08
C ARG A 20 -7.20 -15.13 0.55
N ALA A 21 -6.09 -15.85 0.69
CA ALA A 21 -4.76 -15.26 0.63
C ALA A 21 -4.66 -14.44 -0.67
N GLY A 22 -4.70 -13.11 -0.52
CA GLY A 22 -4.83 -12.14 -1.60
C GLY A 22 -3.58 -11.28 -1.69
N ASP A 23 -3.17 -10.79 -0.53
CA ASP A 23 -2.11 -9.83 -0.34
C ASP A 23 -0.75 -10.54 -0.20
N HIS A 24 0.34 -9.80 -0.37
CA HIS A 24 1.71 -10.30 -0.15
C HIS A 24 2.26 -9.73 1.17
N GLY A 25 2.89 -10.59 1.98
CA GLY A 25 3.57 -10.23 3.22
C GLY A 25 5.02 -9.79 2.98
N PRO A 26 5.76 -9.45 4.06
CA PRO A 26 7.12 -8.92 3.95
C PRO A 26 8.14 -9.91 3.34
N GLY A 27 7.91 -11.22 3.44
CA GLY A 27 8.72 -12.26 2.82
C GLY A 27 8.24 -12.71 1.43
N GLY A 28 7.22 -12.03 0.86
CA GLY A 28 6.58 -12.42 -0.41
C GLY A 28 5.55 -13.55 -0.27
N GLU A 29 5.34 -14.06 0.94
CA GLU A 29 4.32 -15.06 1.25
C GLU A 29 2.90 -14.50 1.07
N ARG A 30 1.93 -15.35 0.76
CA ARG A 30 0.58 -14.90 0.40
C ARG A 30 -0.40 -15.06 1.56
N GLY A 31 -1.11 -13.99 1.90
CA GLY A 31 -1.92 -13.95 3.12
C GLY A 31 -3.01 -12.87 3.10
N VAL A 32 -3.39 -12.44 4.31
CA VAL A 32 -4.48 -11.49 4.55
C VAL A 32 -4.04 -10.47 5.60
N TYR A 33 -4.08 -9.18 5.26
CA TYR A 33 -3.89 -8.10 6.25
C TYR A 33 -5.15 -7.92 7.10
N CYS A 34 -4.96 -7.80 8.41
CA CYS A 34 -6.01 -7.55 9.40
C CYS A 34 -5.49 -6.67 10.55
N PHE A 35 -6.39 -6.28 11.44
CA PHE A 35 -6.07 -5.49 12.63
C PHE A 35 -6.89 -5.97 13.84
N PRO A 36 -6.37 -5.96 15.09
CA PRO A 36 -7.14 -6.32 16.28
C PRO A 36 -8.41 -5.48 16.44
N VAL A 37 -9.49 -6.09 16.94
CA VAL A 37 -10.67 -5.33 17.37
C VAL A 37 -10.39 -4.72 18.75
N LEU A 38 -10.06 -3.43 18.77
CA LEU A 38 -9.77 -2.65 19.97
C LEU A 38 -11.03 -1.99 20.54
N ARG A 39 -10.95 -1.47 21.77
CA ARG A 39 -12.04 -0.69 22.40
C ARG A 39 -12.43 0.56 21.60
N SER A 40 -11.45 1.21 20.96
CA SER A 40 -11.68 2.36 20.08
C SER A 40 -12.13 1.91 18.69
N TYR A 41 -13.31 2.37 18.26
CA TYR A 41 -13.80 2.14 16.89
C TYR A 41 -12.84 2.77 15.86
N THR A 42 -12.33 3.97 16.14
CA THR A 42 -11.45 4.73 15.25
C THR A 42 -10.09 4.07 15.06
N LEU A 43 -9.50 3.52 16.12
CA LEU A 43 -8.22 2.78 16.00
C LEU A 43 -8.45 1.43 15.31
N THR A 44 -9.53 0.72 15.64
CA THR A 44 -9.90 -0.53 14.97
C THR A 44 -10.07 -0.35 13.46
N HIS A 45 -10.72 0.74 13.03
CA HIS A 45 -11.04 1.02 11.62
C HIS A 45 -10.10 2.07 10.99
N GLN A 46 -8.90 2.27 11.55
CA GLN A 46 -8.00 3.38 11.21
C GLN A 46 -7.65 3.51 9.72
N TRP A 47 -7.71 2.39 9.00
CA TRP A 47 -7.37 2.24 7.59
C TRP A 47 -8.51 2.58 6.61
N LEU A 48 -9.76 2.75 7.07
CA LEU A 48 -10.93 2.93 6.20
C LEU A 48 -10.79 4.12 5.23
N ARG A 49 -10.52 5.32 5.78
CA ARG A 49 -10.43 6.57 5.02
C ARG A 49 -9.22 6.61 4.07
N GLU A 50 -8.19 5.79 4.30
CA GLU A 50 -7.07 5.65 3.36
C GLU A 50 -7.38 4.64 2.25
N LEU A 51 -7.85 3.45 2.58
CA LEU A 51 -8.23 2.42 1.59
C LEU A 51 -9.36 2.89 0.66
N ALA A 52 -10.28 3.73 1.17
CA ALA A 52 -11.36 4.34 0.39
C ALA A 52 -10.89 5.31 -0.70
N ARG A 53 -9.61 5.71 -0.73
CA ARG A 53 -9.02 6.55 -1.80
C ARG A 53 -8.64 5.74 -3.02
N PHE A 54 -8.20 4.50 -2.81
CA PHE A 54 -7.74 3.59 -3.86
C PHE A 54 -8.88 2.69 -4.35
N GLY A 55 -9.85 2.37 -3.48
CA GLY A 55 -11.05 1.62 -3.84
C GLY A 55 -12.03 2.46 -4.68
N GLY A 56 -12.08 2.22 -6.00
CA GLY A 56 -12.95 2.97 -6.92
C GLY A 56 -14.45 2.87 -6.60
N ARG A 57 -15.04 3.96 -6.10
CA ARG A 57 -16.49 4.22 -5.86
C ARG A 57 -17.26 3.21 -4.96
N GLY A 58 -16.64 2.11 -4.54
CA GLY A 58 -17.28 1.08 -3.72
C GLY A 58 -17.28 1.39 -2.23
N ARG A 59 -18.38 1.04 -1.55
CA ARG A 59 -18.43 1.00 -0.08
C ARG A 59 -17.49 -0.09 0.44
N LEU A 60 -16.69 0.21 1.47
CA LEU A 60 -15.92 -0.79 2.20
C LEU A 60 -16.80 -1.52 3.23
N VAL A 61 -16.44 -2.77 3.52
CA VAL A 61 -17.04 -3.60 4.57
C VAL A 61 -16.00 -4.06 5.58
N ALA A 62 -16.43 -4.14 6.82
CA ALA A 62 -15.71 -4.69 7.96
C ALA A 62 -15.98 -6.20 8.05
N VAL A 63 -15.00 -7.03 7.71
CA VAL A 63 -15.04 -8.48 7.89
C VAL A 63 -14.37 -8.81 9.22
N HIS A 64 -15.17 -9.14 10.23
CA HIS A 64 -14.63 -9.60 11.51
C HIS A 64 -14.28 -11.08 11.43
N VAL A 65 -13.08 -11.44 11.89
CA VAL A 65 -12.57 -12.82 11.86
C VAL A 65 -12.10 -13.29 13.24
N ARG A 66 -12.43 -14.53 13.59
CA ARG A 66 -11.92 -15.23 14.76
C ARG A 66 -10.87 -16.23 14.28
N LEU A 67 -9.61 -15.92 14.61
CA LEU A 67 -8.46 -16.81 14.48
C LEU A 67 -8.31 -17.58 15.79
N ASP A 68 -7.52 -18.65 15.77
CA ASP A 68 -7.22 -19.47 16.95
C ASP A 68 -6.03 -18.81 17.72
N ASP A 69 -6.08 -18.76 19.06
CA ASP A 69 -5.23 -17.84 19.86
C ASP A 69 -3.72 -18.12 19.75
N ASP A 70 -3.34 -19.39 19.53
CA ASP A 70 -1.97 -19.87 19.32
C ASP A 70 -1.50 -19.81 17.85
N GLU A 71 -2.39 -19.44 16.91
CA GLU A 71 -2.03 -19.30 15.50
C GLU A 71 -0.94 -18.25 15.33
N HIS A 72 0.11 -18.56 14.55
CA HIS A 72 1.23 -17.64 14.36
C HIS A 72 0.95 -16.63 13.23
N VAL A 73 1.12 -15.34 13.54
CA VAL A 73 0.90 -14.21 12.63
C VAL A 73 2.07 -13.23 12.67
N LEU A 74 2.26 -12.48 11.60
CA LEU A 74 3.31 -11.47 11.47
C LEU A 74 2.79 -10.09 11.89
N VAL A 75 3.43 -9.49 12.89
CA VAL A 75 3.02 -8.22 13.49
C VAL A 75 4.10 -7.16 13.30
N GLY A 76 3.70 -5.96 12.92
CA GLY A 76 4.61 -4.83 12.77
C GLY A 76 3.88 -3.55 12.38
N ARG A 77 4.65 -2.48 12.16
CA ARG A 77 4.15 -1.20 11.65
C ARG A 77 4.15 -1.22 10.11
N TYR A 78 3.17 -0.55 9.50
CA TYR A 78 3.18 -0.32 8.06
C TYR A 78 4.45 0.47 7.64
N ALA A 79 4.95 0.17 6.44
CA ALA A 79 6.27 0.57 5.95
C ALA A 79 7.50 0.00 6.71
N ASP A 80 7.33 -0.66 7.87
CA ASP A 80 8.39 -1.51 8.42
C ASP A 80 8.40 -2.87 7.69
N ARG A 81 9.62 -3.33 7.35
CA ARG A 81 9.88 -4.64 6.75
C ARG A 81 10.19 -5.69 7.82
N THR A 82 10.68 -5.27 8.98
CA THR A 82 10.89 -6.15 10.14
C THR A 82 9.54 -6.42 10.79
N ARG A 83 9.12 -7.68 10.84
CA ARG A 83 7.89 -8.11 11.54
C ARG A 83 8.20 -9.26 12.49
N SER A 84 7.58 -9.23 13.66
CA SER A 84 7.68 -10.32 14.64
C SER A 84 6.60 -11.37 14.34
N THR A 85 7.02 -12.63 14.21
CA THR A 85 6.09 -13.78 14.26
C THR A 85 5.67 -14.01 15.71
N VAL A 86 4.37 -13.97 16.00
CA VAL A 86 3.82 -14.20 17.35
C VAL A 86 2.45 -14.90 17.29
N PRO A 87 1.99 -15.57 18.36
CA PRO A 87 0.61 -16.03 18.50
C PRO A 87 -0.42 -14.89 18.33
N THR A 88 -1.63 -15.18 17.82
CA THR A 88 -2.64 -14.14 17.61
C THR A 88 -3.09 -13.47 18.91
N ALA A 89 -3.16 -14.18 20.03
CA ALA A 89 -3.43 -13.58 21.34
C ALA A 89 -2.34 -12.58 21.77
N GLU A 90 -1.07 -12.88 21.46
CA GLU A 90 0.06 -11.99 21.72
C GLU A 90 0.05 -10.76 20.80
N ALA A 91 -0.32 -10.92 19.53
CA ALA A 91 -0.53 -9.81 18.59
C ALA A 91 -1.60 -8.82 19.11
N VAL A 92 -2.70 -9.33 19.67
CA VAL A 92 -3.76 -8.51 20.28
C VAL A 92 -3.23 -7.81 21.54
N ARG A 93 -2.54 -8.52 22.45
CA ARG A 93 -1.97 -7.93 23.67
C ARG A 93 -1.01 -6.78 23.36
N ARG A 94 -0.03 -7.01 22.48
CA ARG A 94 0.97 -6.00 22.11
C ARG A 94 0.32 -4.75 21.56
N ILE A 95 -0.52 -4.87 20.53
CA ILE A 95 -1.16 -3.72 19.88
C ILE A 95 -2.13 -2.98 20.84
N ALA A 96 -2.80 -3.69 21.75
CA ALA A 96 -3.70 -3.08 22.72
C ALA A 96 -2.98 -2.34 23.87
N ALA A 97 -1.68 -2.59 24.07
CA ALA A 97 -0.84 -1.99 25.11
C ALA A 97 0.04 -0.82 24.60
N LEU A 98 -0.04 -0.46 23.31
CA LEU A 98 0.66 0.68 22.74
C LEU A 98 -0.03 2.01 23.10
N ASP A 99 0.75 3.02 23.46
CA ASP A 99 0.28 4.41 23.56
C ASP A 99 -0.27 4.92 22.21
N ASP A 100 0.37 4.51 21.10
CA ASP A 100 -0.12 4.76 19.74
C ASP A 100 -0.08 3.50 18.85
N PRO A 101 -1.21 2.78 18.69
CA PRO A 101 -1.34 1.67 17.75
C PRO A 101 -1.64 2.12 16.29
N ARG A 102 -1.56 3.41 15.96
CA ARG A 102 -1.78 3.88 14.59
C ARG A 102 -0.66 3.42 13.66
N GLY A 103 -1.04 2.92 12.50
CA GLY A 103 -0.14 2.31 11.52
C GLY A 103 0.30 0.89 11.86
N TRP A 104 -0.10 0.28 12.98
CA TRP A 104 0.17 -1.14 13.23
C TRP A 104 -0.74 -2.04 12.38
N GLU A 105 -0.22 -3.21 12.05
CA GLU A 105 -0.85 -4.22 11.20
C GLU A 105 -0.57 -5.63 11.74
N VAL A 106 -1.49 -6.55 11.46
CA VAL A 106 -1.31 -7.98 11.64
C VAL A 106 -1.51 -8.65 10.29
N PHE A 107 -0.59 -9.52 9.90
CA PHE A 107 -0.65 -10.27 8.65
C PHE A 107 -0.78 -11.76 8.94
N VAL A 108 -1.83 -12.37 8.39
CA VAL A 108 -2.12 -13.79 8.51
C VAL A 108 -1.54 -14.50 7.28
N PRO A 109 -0.51 -15.37 7.40
CA PRO A 109 0.21 -15.97 6.26
C PRO A 109 -0.56 -17.13 5.60
N ARG A 110 -1.89 -17.03 5.52
CA ARG A 110 -2.79 -18.01 4.90
C ARG A 110 -4.13 -17.38 4.49
N ALA A 111 -4.97 -18.17 3.82
CA ALA A 111 -6.39 -17.83 3.66
C ALA A 111 -7.16 -18.02 4.97
N VAL A 112 -8.11 -17.12 5.26
CA VAL A 112 -9.08 -17.24 6.36
C VAL A 112 -10.27 -18.07 5.90
N ARG A 113 -10.61 -19.14 6.62
CA ARG A 113 -11.64 -20.12 6.26
C ARG A 113 -13.05 -19.54 6.48
N PRO A 114 -14.12 -20.05 5.82
CA PRO A 114 -15.50 -19.60 6.05
C PRO A 114 -15.91 -19.62 7.54
N ARG A 115 -15.56 -20.70 8.26
CA ARG A 115 -15.81 -20.88 9.71
C ARG A 115 -15.21 -19.78 10.61
N GLU A 116 -14.16 -19.10 10.13
CA GLU A 116 -13.44 -18.06 10.88
C GLU A 116 -14.05 -16.67 10.65
N VAL A 117 -14.92 -16.50 9.64
CA VAL A 117 -15.63 -15.24 9.37
C VAL A 117 -16.80 -15.10 10.35
N HIS A 118 -16.59 -14.36 11.44
CA HIS A 118 -17.60 -14.15 12.48
C HIS A 118 -18.79 -13.31 11.99
N ARG A 119 -18.53 -12.23 11.24
CA ARG A 119 -19.58 -11.35 10.67
C ARG A 119 -19.01 -10.38 9.63
N ILE A 120 -19.84 -9.93 8.70
CA ILE A 120 -19.52 -8.83 7.77
C ILE A 120 -20.48 -7.66 8.03
N ARG A 121 -19.95 -6.46 8.25
CA ARG A 121 -20.72 -5.22 8.48
C ARG A 121 -20.34 -4.14 7.46
N ALA A 122 -21.27 -3.23 7.15
CA ALA A 122 -20.90 -1.99 6.47
C ALA A 122 -20.09 -1.11 7.44
N ALA A 123 -19.13 -0.35 6.91
CA ALA A 123 -18.23 0.48 7.72
C ALA A 123 -18.24 1.94 7.21
N PRO A 124 -18.51 2.96 8.06
CA PRO A 124 -18.52 4.35 7.63
C PRO A 124 -17.12 4.84 7.21
N GLN A 125 -16.95 5.12 5.92
CA GLN A 125 -15.67 5.54 5.30
C GLN A 125 -15.19 6.95 5.71
N VAL A 126 -15.84 7.58 6.70
CA VAL A 126 -15.43 8.84 7.33
C VAL A 126 -14.38 8.64 8.43
N VAL A 127 -14.22 7.41 8.93
CA VAL A 127 -13.35 7.07 10.06
C VAL A 127 -11.93 6.71 9.57
N GLY A 128 -10.93 7.08 10.37
CA GLY A 128 -9.52 6.77 10.12
C GLY A 128 -8.70 7.96 9.62
N TRP A 129 -7.42 7.70 9.34
CA TRP A 129 -6.49 8.71 8.85
C TRP A 129 -6.46 8.77 7.31
N ARG A 130 -5.71 9.72 6.75
CA ARG A 130 -5.50 9.90 5.30
C ARG A 130 -4.02 10.20 5.06
N TYR A 131 -3.43 9.66 4.01
CA TYR A 131 -1.99 9.63 3.69
C TYR A 131 -1.11 8.89 4.70
N LYS A 132 -1.17 9.25 5.99
CA LYS A 132 -0.49 8.59 7.11
C LYS A 132 -1.11 9.02 8.46
N PRO A 133 -0.82 8.34 9.58
CA PRO A 133 -0.94 8.95 10.91
C PRO A 133 -0.21 10.30 10.92
N ASP A 134 -0.81 11.30 11.58
CA ASP A 134 -0.28 12.67 11.71
C ASP A 134 0.05 13.37 10.38
N ALA A 135 -0.68 13.04 9.30
CA ALA A 135 -0.64 13.81 8.06
C ALA A 135 -1.32 15.20 8.14
N HIS A 136 -2.11 15.46 9.19
CA HIS A 136 -2.74 16.77 9.40
C HIS A 136 -1.69 17.80 9.87
N GLY A 137 -1.74 19.02 9.34
CA GLY A 137 -0.74 20.08 9.60
C GLY A 137 0.57 19.94 8.81
N VAL A 138 0.96 18.72 8.42
CA VAL A 138 2.19 18.46 7.63
C VAL A 138 2.02 18.94 6.18
N ARG A 139 3.01 19.69 5.67
CA ARG A 139 3.05 20.12 4.26
C ARG A 139 3.14 18.88 3.35
N PRO A 140 2.20 18.65 2.42
CA PRO A 140 2.20 17.46 1.57
C PRO A 140 3.37 17.50 0.59
N CYS A 141 4.06 16.36 0.43
CA CYS A 141 5.08 16.21 -0.60
C CYS A 141 4.43 16.22 -2.00
N THR A 142 4.94 17.08 -2.88
CA THR A 142 4.41 17.30 -4.22
C THR A 142 5.11 16.45 -5.29
N CYS A 143 6.04 15.57 -4.92
CA CYS A 143 6.84 14.80 -5.86
C CYS A 143 6.03 13.80 -6.68
N PHE A 144 6.55 13.36 -7.84
CA PHE A 144 5.88 12.41 -8.74
C PHE A 144 5.43 11.10 -8.08
N GLY A 145 6.10 10.66 -7.00
CA GLY A 145 5.77 9.46 -6.23
C GLY A 145 4.73 9.68 -5.12
N CYS A 146 4.81 10.79 -4.37
CA CYS A 146 3.90 11.05 -3.25
C CYS A 146 2.55 11.68 -3.68
N ARG A 147 2.51 12.38 -4.82
CA ARG A 147 1.33 13.14 -5.25
C ARG A 147 0.27 12.26 -5.90
N VAL A 148 -1.00 12.42 -5.50
CA VAL A 148 -2.10 11.77 -6.23
C VAL A 148 -2.37 12.50 -7.54
N ARG A 149 -2.28 11.76 -8.64
CA ARG A 149 -2.56 12.28 -9.99
C ARG A 149 -4.08 12.49 -10.13
N GLY A 150 -4.49 13.75 -10.29
CA GLY A 150 -5.91 14.12 -10.52
C GLY A 150 -6.74 14.45 -9.27
N GLU A 151 -6.17 14.48 -8.05
CA GLU A 151 -6.88 15.01 -6.88
C GLU A 151 -7.24 16.51 -7.08
N TYR A 152 -8.38 16.94 -6.54
CA TYR A 152 -8.82 18.34 -6.59
C TYR A 152 -7.76 19.28 -6.01
N GLY A 153 -7.50 20.40 -6.68
CA GLY A 153 -6.47 21.36 -6.28
C GLY A 153 -5.02 20.92 -6.53
N ALA A 154 -4.75 19.67 -6.97
CA ALA A 154 -3.39 19.17 -7.13
C ALA A 154 -2.53 19.95 -8.15
N ARG A 155 -3.14 20.69 -9.09
CA ARG A 155 -2.41 21.65 -9.96
C ARG A 155 -1.90 22.84 -9.14
N ARG A 156 -2.81 23.55 -8.45
CA ARG A 156 -2.53 24.69 -7.56
C ARG A 156 -1.54 24.34 -6.46
N LEU A 157 -1.56 23.09 -5.97
CA LEU A 157 -0.60 22.62 -4.98
C LEU A 157 0.84 22.53 -5.54
N ARG A 158 1.02 22.00 -6.76
CA ARG A 158 2.34 22.00 -7.42
C ARG A 158 2.80 23.41 -7.77
N GLU A 159 1.90 24.24 -8.30
CA GLU A 159 2.16 25.65 -8.63
C GLU A 159 2.64 26.46 -7.40
N ARG A 160 2.04 26.21 -6.22
CA ARG A 160 2.45 26.84 -4.94
C ARG A 160 3.61 26.15 -4.22
N SER A 161 4.06 24.98 -4.66
CA SER A 161 5.05 24.15 -3.97
C SER A 161 5.66 23.13 -4.94
N PRO A 162 6.51 23.57 -5.89
CA PRO A 162 7.28 22.65 -6.71
C PRO A 162 8.20 21.80 -5.80
N HIS A 163 8.35 20.52 -6.14
CA HIS A 163 9.30 19.65 -5.46
C HIS A 163 10.68 19.80 -6.13
N PRO A 164 11.81 19.91 -5.40
CA PRO A 164 13.12 20.14 -6.02
C PRO A 164 13.52 19.06 -7.04
N GLN A 165 13.11 17.81 -6.82
CA GLN A 165 13.35 16.69 -7.73
C GLN A 165 12.32 16.61 -8.88
N ASP A 166 11.21 17.35 -8.84
CA ASP A 166 10.20 17.41 -9.92
C ASP A 166 10.51 18.54 -10.91
N GLY A 167 11.79 18.74 -11.24
CA GLY A 167 12.22 19.71 -12.26
C GLY A 167 11.59 19.44 -13.63
N PRO A 168 11.67 20.42 -14.57
CA PRO A 168 11.20 20.20 -15.94
C PRO A 168 11.94 18.98 -16.52
N PRO A 169 11.24 17.88 -16.87
CA PRO A 169 11.89 16.62 -17.13
C PRO A 169 12.77 16.72 -18.39
N PRO A 170 14.03 16.24 -18.37
CA PRO A 170 14.97 16.38 -19.48
C PRO A 170 14.33 15.95 -20.81
N PRO A 171 14.58 16.65 -21.93
CA PRO A 171 13.86 16.40 -23.17
C PRO A 171 14.07 14.95 -23.62
N ALA A 172 13.02 14.29 -24.13
CA ALA A 172 13.06 12.84 -24.43
C ALA A 172 14.17 12.44 -25.43
N ARG A 173 14.61 13.37 -26.28
CA ARG A 173 15.78 13.19 -27.18
C ARG A 173 17.12 13.10 -26.43
N GLY A 174 17.25 13.80 -25.30
CA GLY A 174 18.42 13.73 -24.42
C GLY A 174 18.44 12.36 -23.75
N LEU A 175 17.39 12.02 -23.01
CA LEU A 175 17.24 10.73 -22.33
C LEU A 175 17.41 9.50 -23.25
N LEU A 176 17.08 9.60 -24.54
CA LEU A 176 17.36 8.54 -25.53
C LEU A 176 18.82 8.54 -26.02
N ALA A 177 19.46 9.70 -26.13
CA ALA A 177 20.90 9.80 -26.40
C ALA A 177 21.73 9.32 -25.20
N ASP A 178 21.29 9.61 -23.97
CA ASP A 178 21.92 9.15 -22.73
C ASP A 178 21.88 7.61 -22.64
N VAL A 179 20.73 7.00 -22.96
CA VAL A 179 20.57 5.53 -23.09
C VAL A 179 21.45 4.96 -24.20
N ALA A 180 21.52 5.60 -25.37
CA ALA A 180 22.37 5.13 -26.47
C ALA A 180 23.88 5.27 -26.18
N ALA A 181 24.27 6.30 -25.42
CA ALA A 181 25.65 6.54 -24.99
C ALA A 181 26.10 5.64 -23.83
N ALA A 182 25.15 5.09 -23.06
CA ALA A 182 25.44 4.13 -21.98
C ALA A 182 26.07 2.83 -22.50
N GLY A 183 25.80 2.44 -23.76
CA GLY A 183 26.32 1.24 -24.42
C GLY A 183 25.39 0.03 -24.33
N ASP A 184 25.92 -1.14 -24.71
CA ASP A 184 25.25 -2.45 -24.64
C ASP A 184 26.12 -3.38 -23.76
N PRO A 185 25.62 -3.93 -22.63
CA PRO A 185 24.26 -3.81 -22.10
C PRO A 185 23.91 -2.42 -21.55
N GLY A 186 24.92 -1.62 -21.19
CA GLY A 186 24.79 -0.23 -20.77
C GLY A 186 25.11 0.03 -19.29
N ASP A 187 25.53 1.26 -18.96
CA ASP A 187 25.75 1.68 -17.58
C ASP A 187 24.46 1.61 -16.74
N PRO A 188 24.38 0.75 -15.70
CA PRO A 188 23.19 0.59 -14.89
C PRO A 188 22.77 1.85 -14.11
N ALA A 189 23.67 2.82 -13.87
CA ALA A 189 23.32 4.08 -13.21
C ALA A 189 22.63 5.04 -14.19
N VAL A 190 23.20 5.24 -15.37
CA VAL A 190 22.65 6.09 -16.44
C VAL A 190 21.29 5.55 -16.91
N LEU A 191 21.20 4.24 -17.13
CA LEU A 191 19.94 3.58 -17.51
C LEU A 191 18.84 3.75 -16.45
N ARG A 192 19.16 3.61 -15.15
CA ARG A 192 18.19 3.86 -14.05
C ARG A 192 17.68 5.29 -14.06
N GLU A 193 18.55 6.29 -14.21
CA GLU A 193 18.13 7.69 -14.24
C GLU A 193 17.24 8.00 -15.45
N ALA A 194 17.64 7.56 -16.65
CA ALA A 194 16.84 7.76 -17.85
C ALA A 194 15.45 7.08 -17.73
N LEU A 195 15.41 5.84 -17.22
CA LEU A 195 14.17 5.11 -16.99
C LEU A 195 13.29 5.75 -15.90
N HIS A 196 13.86 6.37 -14.87
CA HIS A 196 13.12 7.19 -13.90
C HIS A 196 12.41 8.36 -14.61
N TRP A 197 13.14 9.13 -15.42
CA TRP A 197 12.61 10.26 -16.19
C TRP A 197 11.61 9.85 -17.28
N PHE A 198 11.59 8.59 -17.73
CA PHE A 198 10.54 8.04 -18.57
C PHE A 198 9.33 7.54 -17.77
N GLY A 199 9.52 6.86 -16.64
CA GLY A 199 8.43 6.31 -15.80
C GLY A 199 7.50 7.36 -15.19
N ILE A 200 7.98 8.60 -15.02
CA ILE A 200 7.13 9.71 -14.56
C ILE A 200 6.21 10.30 -15.65
N ARG A 201 6.44 9.99 -16.94
CA ARG A 201 5.67 10.54 -18.07
C ARG A 201 4.33 9.82 -18.26
N ARG A 202 3.40 10.45 -19.01
CA ARG A 202 2.12 9.82 -19.40
C ARG A 202 2.26 8.85 -20.59
N ARG A 203 3.29 9.05 -21.42
CA ARG A 203 3.70 8.18 -22.53
C ARG A 203 5.22 8.22 -22.61
N GLY A 204 5.85 7.07 -22.82
CA GLY A 204 7.29 6.93 -23.04
C GLY A 204 7.58 6.31 -24.43
N PRO A 205 8.82 6.38 -24.92
CA PRO A 205 9.25 5.79 -26.18
C PRO A 205 9.47 4.27 -26.00
N LEU A 206 8.39 3.54 -25.74
CA LEU A 206 8.47 2.10 -25.41
C LEU A 206 9.23 1.27 -26.47
N PRO A 207 8.99 1.41 -27.80
CA PRO A 207 9.73 0.64 -28.81
C PRO A 207 11.25 0.82 -28.72
N GLN A 208 11.72 2.02 -28.36
CA GLN A 208 13.12 2.34 -28.20
C GLN A 208 13.73 1.76 -26.91
N LEU A 209 12.91 1.48 -25.89
CA LEU A 209 13.36 1.03 -24.56
C LEU A 209 13.17 -0.48 -24.32
N THR A 210 12.42 -1.19 -25.18
CA THR A 210 12.09 -2.62 -24.98
C THR A 210 13.32 -3.51 -24.82
N HIS A 211 14.45 -3.20 -25.48
CA HIS A 211 15.68 -4.00 -25.41
C HIS A 211 16.25 -4.09 -23.98
N LEU A 212 16.09 -3.03 -23.18
CA LEU A 212 16.53 -2.96 -21.78
C LEU A 212 15.78 -3.94 -20.87
N ALA A 213 14.69 -4.57 -21.32
CA ALA A 213 14.01 -5.63 -20.57
C ALA A 213 14.84 -6.93 -20.47
N ALA A 214 15.88 -7.09 -21.30
CA ALA A 214 16.82 -8.21 -21.26
C ALA A 214 18.14 -7.86 -20.53
N HIS A 215 18.22 -6.70 -19.87
CA HIS A 215 19.43 -6.21 -19.24
C HIS A 215 19.92 -7.11 -18.08
N PRO A 216 21.22 -7.49 -18.01
CA PRO A 216 21.74 -8.44 -17.03
C PRO A 216 21.67 -7.97 -15.57
N HIS A 217 21.51 -6.65 -15.34
CA HIS A 217 21.26 -6.08 -14.01
C HIS A 217 19.87 -5.41 -13.96
N PRO A 218 18.81 -6.12 -13.51
CA PRO A 218 17.43 -5.65 -13.61
C PRO A 218 16.94 -4.77 -12.43
N GLY A 219 17.81 -4.46 -11.46
CA GLY A 219 17.47 -3.68 -10.25
C GLY A 219 18.61 -2.77 -9.83
#